data_AF-A0A543JC35-F1
#
_entry.id   AF-A0A543JC35-F1
#
_cell.length_a   1.000
_cell.length_b   1.000
_cell.length_c   1.000
_cell.angle_alpha   90.00
_cell.angle_beta   90.00
_cell.angle_gamma   90.00
#
_symmetry.space_group_name_H-M   'P 1'
#
loop_
_entity.id
_entity.type
_entity.pdbx_description
1 polymer ?
#
loop_
_entity_poly.entity_id
_entity_poly.type
_entity_poly.pdbx_seq_one_letter_code
_entity_poly.pdbx_strand_id
1 'polypeptide(L)'
;MRLIRLGTEPSAVGADVRAALSTWGNGDAVLGGVALLGVRPPDSPRDLDAVIVLPRGVLVVVGVDLPDPAMRLEAPLNGPWKIDGWPLTRPDGATNPAAEALDASTAVARRIQDMRGEPLPVTTVVAVGPYVSQVVQPTVDLNRGVRVLHPKPTTLLAAARELATSDRPCSTGHAAKLIAVLAPTGTPPARQLLLAEGFSDAAADLASASTMLLPKVTPAPTKRQVLPYVGGVVVAVLLVVALIISLSPGDTADSSTSTTTPQPTTVVVDGRNFTPRGADRTDDCAGHAFGDVRGWLSQHVCMQLRRAQYETTVDGRRAGVAVAELSLPDATRAAELHAIASVAGAGGITPLVEEGRAWPGGPSTFDRSAITVSTKGAQVRITQVVWVEGDQDPADPTLAGLTEQAVRLPASQQ
;
A
#
# COMPACT_ATOMS: atom_id res chain seq x y z
N MET A 1 1.83 6.51 4.83
CA MET A 1 3.17 6.91 5.29
C MET A 1 3.72 8.12 4.56
N ARG A 2 4.02 9.18 5.29
CA ARG A 2 4.76 10.36 4.79
C ARG A 2 6.27 10.12 4.88
N LEU A 3 7.01 10.39 3.81
CA LEU A 3 8.47 10.35 3.82
C LEU A 3 9.05 11.78 3.96
N ILE A 4 10.08 11.93 4.80
CA ILE A 4 10.85 13.17 4.98
C ILE A 4 12.33 12.83 4.84
N ARG A 5 13.00 13.38 3.82
CA ARG A 5 14.44 13.19 3.60
C ARG A 5 15.22 14.28 4.31
N LEU A 6 16.10 13.89 5.23
CA LEU A 6 16.92 14.79 6.04
C LEU A 6 18.41 14.73 5.68
N GLY A 7 18.86 13.64 5.04
CA GLY A 7 20.24 13.46 4.61
C GLY A 7 20.40 12.51 3.42
N THR A 8 21.65 12.10 3.20
CA THR A 8 22.02 10.99 2.30
C THR A 8 21.69 9.65 2.95
N GLU A 9 21.55 8.60 2.13
CA GLU A 9 21.43 7.23 2.62
C GLU A 9 22.79 6.79 3.19
N PRO A 10 22.87 6.38 4.48
CA PRO A 10 24.16 6.03 5.10
C PRO A 10 24.62 4.61 4.77
N SER A 11 23.73 3.76 4.27
CA SER A 11 24.03 2.45 3.68
C SER A 11 23.51 2.35 2.24
N ALA A 12 24.05 1.45 1.43
CA ALA A 12 23.52 1.19 0.09
C ALA A 12 22.11 0.58 0.15
N VAL A 13 21.86 -0.32 1.11
CA VAL A 13 20.53 -0.89 1.38
C VAL A 13 19.50 0.15 1.86
N GLY A 14 19.93 1.34 2.30
CA GLY A 14 19.05 2.47 2.61
C GLY A 14 18.16 2.91 1.44
N ALA A 15 18.63 2.73 0.20
CA ALA A 15 17.82 2.96 -1.00
C ALA A 15 16.62 1.99 -1.11
N ASP A 16 16.82 0.72 -0.75
CA ASP A 16 15.76 -0.30 -0.72
C ASP A 16 14.77 -0.04 0.42
N VAL A 17 15.26 0.39 1.60
CA VAL A 17 14.40 0.83 2.72
C VAL A 17 13.49 1.97 2.26
N ARG A 18 14.03 3.00 1.61
CA ARG A 18 13.22 4.10 1.06
C ARG A 18 12.22 3.61 0.00
N ALA A 19 12.63 2.71 -0.90
CA ALA A 19 11.76 2.14 -1.91
C ALA A 19 10.59 1.36 -1.27
N ALA A 20 10.88 0.48 -0.31
CA ALA A 20 9.86 -0.27 0.44
C ALA A 20 8.88 0.64 1.17
N LEU A 21 9.35 1.70 1.84
CA LEU A 21 8.49 2.65 2.53
C LEU A 21 7.60 3.46 1.58
N SER A 22 8.07 3.74 0.35
CA SER A 22 7.25 4.45 -0.65
C SER A 22 6.05 3.63 -1.14
N THR A 23 6.13 2.29 -1.18
CA THR A 23 4.99 1.46 -1.63
C THR A 23 3.82 1.41 -0.64
N TRP A 24 4.01 1.89 0.60
CA TRP A 24 2.92 2.01 1.58
C TRP A 24 2.02 3.22 1.27
N GLY A 25 2.43 4.08 0.31
CA GLY A 25 1.74 5.30 -0.09
C GLY A 25 1.71 6.37 1.01
N ASN A 26 1.18 7.55 0.71
CA ASN A 26 0.80 8.52 1.73
C ASN A 26 -0.45 8.04 2.50
N GLY A 27 -0.68 8.55 3.70
CA GLY A 27 -1.84 8.24 4.54
C GLY A 27 -1.83 6.85 5.19
N ASP A 28 -2.93 6.44 5.80
CA ASP A 28 -3.00 5.25 6.67
C ASP A 28 -3.49 3.94 6.02
N ALA A 29 -3.95 3.99 4.76
CA ALA A 29 -4.57 2.86 4.03
C ALA A 29 -3.76 1.55 3.99
N VAL A 30 -2.41 1.61 4.00
CA VAL A 30 -1.54 0.43 4.17
C VAL A 30 -0.91 0.42 5.56
N LEU A 31 -0.18 1.49 5.88
CA LEU A 31 0.27 1.81 7.22
C LEU A 31 0.57 3.31 7.32
N GLY A 32 -0.10 3.99 8.25
CA GLY A 32 0.11 5.41 8.53
C GLY A 32 1.40 5.67 9.30
N GLY A 33 1.98 6.86 9.12
CA GLY A 33 3.12 7.32 9.91
C GLY A 33 4.03 8.31 9.18
N VAL A 34 5.14 8.69 9.82
CA VAL A 34 6.17 9.55 9.23
C VAL A 34 7.53 8.86 9.31
N ALA A 35 8.18 8.66 8.17
CA ALA A 35 9.55 8.15 8.10
C ALA A 35 10.54 9.28 7.86
N LEU A 36 11.51 9.41 8.76
CA LEU A 36 12.64 10.35 8.71
C LEU A 36 13.84 9.62 8.11
N LEU A 37 14.20 9.92 6.86
CA LEU A 37 15.22 9.20 6.07
C LEU A 37 16.58 9.88 6.11
N GLY A 38 17.65 9.10 6.32
CA GLY A 38 19.03 9.61 6.41
C GLY A 38 19.21 10.59 7.57
N VAL A 39 18.74 10.22 8.77
CA VAL A 39 18.67 11.10 9.93
C VAL A 39 19.72 10.74 10.98
N ARG A 40 20.32 11.74 11.62
CA ARG A 40 21.11 11.57 12.85
C ARG A 40 20.37 12.21 14.02
N PRO A 41 19.62 11.43 14.82
CA PRO A 41 19.05 11.93 16.06
C PRO A 41 20.16 12.43 16.99
N PRO A 42 19.89 13.45 17.84
CA PRO A 42 20.83 13.88 18.86
C PRO A 42 21.31 12.69 19.69
N ASP A 43 22.60 12.69 20.02
CA ASP A 43 23.27 11.67 20.83
C ASP A 43 23.31 10.25 20.19
N SER A 44 22.82 10.08 18.94
CA SER A 44 23.02 8.86 18.16
C SER A 44 24.49 8.69 17.74
N PRO A 45 25.09 7.49 17.90
CA PRO A 45 26.48 7.24 17.51
C PRO A 45 26.70 7.23 15.98
N ARG A 46 25.62 7.12 15.18
CA ARG A 46 25.66 7.04 13.72
C ARG A 46 24.43 7.67 13.06
N ASP A 47 24.54 7.89 11.74
CA ASP A 47 23.39 8.13 10.87
C ASP A 47 22.52 6.86 10.77
N LEU A 48 21.22 7.08 10.59
CA LEU A 48 20.18 6.06 10.48
C LEU A 48 19.51 6.16 9.12
N ASP A 49 19.31 5.02 8.46
CA ASP A 49 18.64 4.94 7.17
C ASP A 49 17.19 5.41 7.26
N ALA A 50 16.49 5.02 8.34
CA ALA A 50 15.20 5.61 8.70
C ALA A 50 14.95 5.62 10.22
N VAL A 51 14.22 6.63 10.69
CA VAL A 51 13.42 6.53 11.93
C VAL A 51 11.95 6.69 11.55
N ILE A 52 11.17 5.63 11.77
CA ILE A 52 9.75 5.58 11.39
C ILE A 52 8.91 5.82 12.64
N VAL A 53 8.27 6.98 12.71
CA VAL A 53 7.28 7.31 13.74
C VAL A 53 5.93 6.82 13.26
N LEU A 54 5.38 5.80 13.91
CA LEU A 54 4.06 5.23 13.63
C LEU A 54 3.06 5.70 14.71
N PRO A 55 1.75 5.65 14.44
CA PRO A 55 0.74 5.87 15.47
C PRO A 55 0.91 4.95 16.69
N ARG A 56 1.46 3.74 16.55
CA ARG A 56 1.56 2.76 17.66
C ARG A 56 2.99 2.40 18.09
N GLY A 57 4.01 3.16 17.66
CA GLY A 57 5.40 2.90 18.04
C GLY A 57 6.41 3.71 17.23
N VAL A 58 7.70 3.53 17.55
CA VAL A 58 8.81 4.08 16.79
C VAL A 58 9.75 2.95 16.38
N LEU A 59 10.09 2.88 15.09
CA LEU A 59 11.08 1.95 14.57
C LEU A 59 12.35 2.71 14.20
N VAL A 60 13.48 2.19 14.66
CA VAL A 60 14.83 2.62 14.27
C VAL A 60 15.35 1.63 13.24
N VAL A 61 15.59 2.10 12.01
CA VAL A 61 16.07 1.29 10.90
C VAL A 61 17.55 1.59 10.65
N VAL A 62 18.38 0.55 10.74
CA VAL A 62 19.81 0.62 10.46
C VAL A 62 20.15 -0.38 9.36
N GLY A 63 20.73 0.13 8.28
CA GLY A 63 21.21 -0.65 7.15
C GLY A 63 22.57 -1.28 7.41
N VAL A 64 22.71 -2.50 6.91
CA VAL A 64 23.93 -3.31 6.93
C VAL A 64 24.16 -3.83 5.52
N ASP A 65 25.15 -3.24 4.85
CA ASP A 65 25.60 -3.69 3.55
C ASP A 65 26.47 -4.95 3.72
N LEU A 66 26.01 -6.05 3.12
CA LEU A 66 26.75 -7.29 2.98
C LEU A 66 27.68 -7.19 1.75
N PRO A 67 28.83 -7.89 1.73
CA PRO A 67 29.76 -7.83 0.60
C PRO A 67 29.15 -8.35 -0.71
N ASP A 68 28.28 -9.36 -0.61
CA ASP A 68 27.66 -10.06 -1.73
C ASP A 68 26.18 -10.39 -1.42
N PRO A 69 25.33 -10.62 -2.44
CA PRO A 69 24.03 -11.25 -2.28
C PRO A 69 24.13 -12.61 -1.56
N ALA A 70 23.21 -12.89 -0.64
CA ALA A 70 23.19 -14.11 0.16
C ALA A 70 21.94 -14.97 -0.12
N MET A 71 22.08 -16.30 -0.19
CA MET A 71 20.90 -17.17 -0.15
C MET A 71 20.35 -17.31 1.27
N ARG A 72 21.24 -17.39 2.26
CA ARG A 72 20.92 -17.52 3.68
C ARG A 72 21.84 -16.67 4.55
N LEU A 73 21.24 -15.79 5.34
CA LEU A 73 21.91 -15.04 6.40
C LEU A 73 21.52 -15.60 7.77
N GLU A 74 22.48 -16.07 8.55
CA GLU A 74 22.30 -16.34 9.99
C GLU A 74 22.68 -15.08 10.77
N ALA A 75 21.69 -14.41 11.35
CA ALA A 75 21.83 -13.10 11.97
C ALA A 75 21.36 -13.09 13.45
N PRO A 76 22.10 -13.72 14.36
CA PRO A 76 21.85 -13.59 15.79
C PRO A 76 22.20 -12.16 16.27
N LEU A 77 21.52 -11.68 17.32
CA LEU A 77 21.87 -10.40 17.97
C LEU A 77 23.15 -10.49 18.80
N ASN A 78 23.62 -11.71 19.08
CA ASN A 78 24.83 -11.99 19.87
C ASN A 78 25.71 -13.01 19.12
N GLY A 79 27.02 -12.78 19.05
CA GLY A 79 27.96 -13.63 18.31
C GLY A 79 28.09 -13.26 16.82
N PRO A 80 28.86 -14.01 16.02
CA PRO A 80 29.11 -13.69 14.62
C PRO A 80 27.91 -14.02 13.73
N TRP A 81 27.66 -13.16 12.75
CA TRP A 81 26.75 -13.46 11.63
C TRP A 81 27.40 -14.43 10.64
N LYS A 82 26.60 -15.12 9.83
CA LYS A 82 27.10 -15.94 8.71
C LYS A 82 26.31 -15.72 7.43
N ILE A 83 27.02 -15.63 6.31
CA ILE A 83 26.47 -15.66 4.95
C ILE A 83 26.74 -17.05 4.37
N ASP A 84 25.69 -17.77 3.96
CA ASP A 84 25.76 -19.07 3.29
C ASP A 84 26.67 -20.09 4.00
N GLY A 85 26.67 -20.04 5.34
CA GLY A 85 27.44 -20.89 6.24
C GLY A 85 28.80 -20.33 6.68
N TRP A 86 29.31 -19.29 6.02
CA TRP A 86 30.62 -18.68 6.29
C TRP A 86 30.50 -17.45 7.22
N PRO A 87 31.39 -17.27 8.22
CA PRO A 87 31.36 -16.09 9.08
C PRO A 87 31.48 -14.79 8.29
N LEU A 88 30.60 -13.82 8.58
CA LEU A 88 30.71 -12.48 8.02
C LEU A 88 31.89 -11.76 8.65
N THR A 89 32.94 -11.52 7.86
CA THR A 89 34.10 -10.71 8.24
C THR A 89 33.94 -9.30 7.67
N ARG A 90 33.94 -8.28 8.52
CA ARG A 90 33.81 -6.87 8.11
C ARG A 90 35.19 -6.17 8.19
N PRO A 91 35.56 -5.25 7.27
CA PRO A 91 36.92 -4.65 7.24
C PRO A 91 37.29 -3.77 8.44
N ASP A 92 36.30 -3.27 9.18
CA ASP A 92 36.41 -2.41 10.37
C ASP A 92 36.52 -3.20 11.70
N GLY A 93 36.18 -4.50 11.72
CA GLY A 93 36.38 -5.37 12.88
C GLY A 93 35.31 -6.44 13.10
N ALA A 94 35.36 -7.06 14.28
CA ALA A 94 34.52 -8.20 14.66
C ALA A 94 33.22 -7.82 15.40
N THR A 95 32.76 -6.57 15.30
CA THR A 95 31.53 -6.12 15.95
C THR A 95 30.32 -6.69 15.22
N ASN A 96 29.40 -7.33 15.95
CA ASN A 96 28.14 -7.81 15.37
C ASN A 96 27.34 -6.60 14.84
N PRO A 97 26.90 -6.58 13.56
CA PRO A 97 26.16 -5.45 12.99
C PRO A 97 24.87 -5.07 13.76
N ALA A 98 24.23 -6.03 14.43
CA ALA A 98 23.07 -5.77 15.27
C ALA A 98 23.39 -4.98 16.55
N ALA A 99 24.63 -5.05 17.07
CA ALA A 99 25.04 -4.28 18.25
C ALA A 99 25.01 -2.77 17.97
N GLU A 100 25.52 -2.35 16.81
CA GLU A 100 25.47 -0.94 16.36
C GLU A 100 24.04 -0.42 16.21
N ALA A 101 23.14 -1.28 15.71
CA ALA A 101 21.73 -0.95 15.58
C ALA A 101 21.02 -0.85 16.95
N LEU A 102 21.38 -1.73 17.89
CA LEU A 102 20.88 -1.70 19.28
C LEU A 102 21.38 -0.48 20.05
N ASP A 103 22.65 -0.09 19.89
CA ASP A 103 23.21 1.11 20.53
C ASP A 103 22.54 2.38 20.00
N ALA A 104 22.36 2.50 18.68
CA ALA A 104 21.65 3.61 18.08
C ALA A 104 20.16 3.67 18.47
N SER A 105 19.49 2.52 18.51
CA SER A 105 18.11 2.40 18.99
C SER A 105 17.98 2.78 20.48
N THR A 106 18.98 2.42 21.29
CA THR A 106 19.05 2.81 22.71
C THR A 106 19.26 4.32 22.88
N ALA A 107 20.08 4.97 22.05
CA ALA A 107 20.23 6.42 22.04
C ALA A 107 18.90 7.12 21.69
N VAL A 108 18.22 6.66 20.64
CA VAL A 108 16.88 7.15 20.26
C VAL A 108 15.86 6.94 21.37
N ALA A 109 15.85 5.78 22.03
CA ALA A 109 14.92 5.49 23.13
C ALA A 109 15.13 6.43 24.32
N ARG A 110 16.39 6.65 24.75
CA ARG A 110 16.73 7.63 25.80
C ARG A 110 16.27 9.04 25.42
N ARG A 111 16.57 9.47 24.19
CA ARG A 111 16.19 10.79 23.66
C ARG A 111 14.68 11.02 23.66
N ILE A 112 13.88 9.98 23.38
CA ILE A 112 12.41 10.02 23.48
C ILE A 112 11.94 10.06 24.95
N GLN A 113 12.58 9.29 25.83
CA GLN A 113 12.27 9.28 27.28
C GLN A 113 12.55 10.63 27.95
N ASP A 114 13.66 11.30 27.58
CA ASP A 114 14.04 12.62 28.11
C ASP A 114 13.02 13.72 27.78
N MET A 115 12.23 13.56 26.72
CA MET A 115 11.10 14.44 26.38
C MET A 115 9.97 14.41 27.43
N ARG A 116 9.91 13.34 28.26
CA ARG A 116 8.83 13.08 29.23
C ARG A 116 7.43 13.07 28.60
N GLY A 117 7.33 12.54 27.38
CA GLY A 117 6.08 12.33 26.67
C GLY A 117 5.37 11.03 27.06
N GLU A 118 4.35 10.66 26.29
CA GLU A 118 3.69 9.36 26.42
C GLU A 118 4.66 8.24 25.98
N PRO A 119 4.70 7.10 26.70
CA PRO A 119 5.65 6.03 26.36
C PRO A 119 5.19 5.28 25.10
N LEU A 120 5.93 5.42 24.00
CA LEU A 120 5.83 4.57 22.82
C LEU A 120 6.93 3.50 22.82
N PRO A 121 6.65 2.28 22.33
CA PRO A 121 7.69 1.28 22.13
C PRO A 121 8.67 1.76 21.06
N VAL A 122 9.96 1.76 21.40
CA VAL A 122 11.07 1.99 20.46
C VAL A 122 11.67 0.64 20.13
N THR A 123 11.69 0.30 18.84
CA THR A 123 12.03 -1.03 18.32
C THR A 123 13.03 -0.92 17.18
N THR A 124 13.69 -2.01 16.83
CA THR A 124 14.83 -1.97 15.90
C THR A 124 14.60 -2.85 14.68
N VAL A 125 14.87 -2.31 13.50
CA VAL A 125 14.94 -3.09 12.24
C VAL A 125 16.37 -3.00 11.71
N VAL A 126 16.99 -4.14 11.48
CA VAL A 126 18.29 -4.23 10.82
C VAL A 126 18.04 -4.65 9.38
N ALA A 127 18.14 -3.68 8.47
CA ALA A 127 17.92 -3.87 7.04
C ALA A 127 19.20 -4.42 6.39
N VAL A 128 19.12 -5.55 5.69
CA VAL A 128 20.29 -6.20 5.06
C VAL A 128 20.17 -6.23 3.52
N GLY A 129 21.25 -5.88 2.84
CA GLY A 129 21.34 -5.85 1.37
C GLY A 129 22.74 -6.25 0.89
N PRO A 130 22.99 -6.37 -0.42
CA PRO A 130 22.12 -5.97 -1.52
C PRO A 130 20.92 -6.90 -1.76
N TYR A 131 21.03 -8.20 -1.44
CA TYR A 131 19.90 -9.13 -1.47
C TYR A 131 20.12 -10.26 -0.48
N VAL A 132 19.06 -10.68 0.22
CA VAL A 132 19.06 -11.90 1.03
C VAL A 132 17.77 -12.68 0.77
N SER A 133 17.89 -13.95 0.36
CA SER A 133 16.71 -14.80 0.11
C SER A 133 16.04 -15.26 1.41
N GLN A 134 16.82 -15.69 2.40
CA GLN A 134 16.33 -16.11 3.71
C GLN A 134 17.17 -15.50 4.84
N VAL A 135 16.53 -14.83 5.80
CA VAL A 135 17.16 -14.45 7.07
C VAL A 135 16.72 -15.43 8.16
N VAL A 136 17.70 -15.94 8.91
CA VAL A 136 17.50 -16.83 10.06
C VAL A 136 17.94 -16.08 11.31
N GLN A 137 16.95 -15.62 12.08
CA GLN A 137 17.15 -14.97 13.39
C GLN A 137 16.67 -15.93 14.50
N PRO A 138 17.42 -16.12 15.61
CA PRO A 138 16.98 -16.96 16.72
C PRO A 138 15.67 -16.48 17.35
N THR A 139 14.77 -17.40 17.75
CA THR A 139 13.48 -17.04 18.36
C THR A 139 13.61 -16.22 19.65
N VAL A 140 14.69 -16.45 20.43
CA VAL A 140 15.01 -15.66 21.63
C VAL A 140 15.32 -14.19 21.32
N ASP A 141 15.80 -13.91 20.11
CA ASP A 141 16.12 -12.56 19.64
C ASP A 141 14.88 -11.85 19.07
N LEU A 142 13.97 -12.60 18.43
CA LEU A 142 12.69 -12.05 17.94
C LEU A 142 11.84 -11.46 19.08
N ASN A 143 11.90 -12.06 20.28
CA ASN A 143 11.20 -11.57 21.46
C ASN A 143 11.77 -10.26 22.05
N ARG A 144 12.89 -9.74 21.53
CA ARG A 144 13.53 -8.49 22.00
C ARG A 144 13.10 -7.23 21.25
N GLY A 145 12.09 -7.31 20.38
CA GLY A 145 11.65 -6.18 19.57
C GLY A 145 12.65 -5.76 18.48
N VAL A 146 13.46 -6.72 18.00
CA VAL A 146 14.42 -6.52 16.89
C VAL A 146 14.11 -7.47 15.75
N ARG A 147 14.04 -6.96 14.51
CA ARG A 147 13.90 -7.77 13.29
C ARG A 147 15.09 -7.55 12.37
N VAL A 148 15.77 -8.63 11.99
CA VAL A 148 16.74 -8.59 10.87
C VAL A 148 16.01 -9.05 9.61
N LEU A 149 16.06 -8.25 8.55
CA LEU A 149 15.34 -8.53 7.29
C LEU A 149 16.00 -7.86 6.09
N HIS A 150 15.86 -8.46 4.91
CA HIS A 150 16.06 -7.73 3.66
C HIS A 150 14.82 -6.85 3.40
N PRO A 151 14.96 -5.52 3.18
CA PRO A 151 13.84 -4.56 3.20
C PRO A 151 13.01 -4.58 1.92
N LYS A 152 12.26 -5.66 1.74
CA LYS A 152 11.14 -5.74 0.81
C LYS A 152 9.92 -4.98 1.37
N PRO A 153 9.00 -4.48 0.53
CA PRO A 153 7.76 -3.87 0.95
C PRO A 153 7.00 -4.66 2.03
N THR A 154 6.75 -5.94 1.78
CA THR A 154 6.01 -6.82 2.70
C THR A 154 6.79 -7.19 3.95
N THR A 155 8.11 -7.43 3.87
CA THR A 155 8.91 -7.80 5.07
C THR A 155 9.03 -6.63 6.03
N LEU A 156 9.27 -5.42 5.51
CA LEU A 156 9.34 -4.21 6.32
C LEU A 156 7.96 -3.84 6.89
N LEU A 157 6.88 -4.04 6.12
CA LEU A 157 5.49 -3.80 6.57
C LEU A 157 5.08 -4.77 7.67
N ALA A 158 5.43 -6.06 7.53
CA ALA A 158 5.20 -7.08 8.54
C ALA A 158 5.93 -6.74 9.84
N ALA A 159 7.22 -6.39 9.76
CA ALA A 159 8.00 -5.94 10.91
C ALA A 159 7.41 -4.67 11.55
N ALA A 160 6.97 -3.69 10.76
CA ALA A 160 6.34 -2.47 11.28
C ALA A 160 5.03 -2.74 12.02
N ARG A 161 4.17 -3.61 11.49
CA ARG A 161 2.91 -4.03 12.14
C ARG A 161 3.15 -4.88 13.40
N GLU A 162 4.18 -5.73 13.39
CA GLU A 162 4.54 -6.59 14.53
C GLU A 162 5.18 -5.81 15.68
N LEU A 163 6.00 -4.80 15.37
CA LEU A 163 6.78 -4.03 16.35
C LEU A 163 6.03 -2.82 16.93
N ALA A 164 5.04 -2.27 16.23
CA ALA A 164 4.26 -1.10 16.66
C ALA A 164 3.08 -1.48 17.58
N THR A 165 3.40 -1.94 18.79
CA THR A 165 2.44 -2.61 19.69
C THR A 165 1.74 -1.73 20.72
N SER A 166 1.97 -0.41 20.77
CA SER A 166 1.34 0.48 21.77
C SER A 166 -0.18 0.35 21.77
N ASP A 167 -0.82 0.06 22.91
CA ASP A 167 -2.29 -0.07 22.99
C ASP A 167 -3.04 1.22 22.64
N ARG A 168 -2.40 2.38 22.79
CA ARG A 168 -2.97 3.68 22.44
C ARG A 168 -2.26 4.28 21.23
N PRO A 169 -3.00 4.87 20.27
CA PRO A 169 -2.40 5.66 19.21
C PRO A 169 -1.79 6.94 19.79
N CYS A 170 -0.63 7.29 19.26
CA CYS A 170 0.07 8.54 19.49
C CYS A 170 -0.76 9.70 18.93
N SER A 171 -1.00 10.71 19.76
CA SER A 171 -1.69 11.91 19.31
C SER A 171 -0.85 12.74 18.33
N THR A 172 -1.47 13.50 17.43
CA THR A 172 -0.75 14.41 16.51
C THR A 172 0.19 15.37 17.25
N GLY A 173 -0.20 15.81 18.46
CA GLY A 173 0.59 16.71 19.29
C GLY A 173 1.82 16.04 19.90
N HIS A 174 1.75 14.74 20.20
CA HIS A 174 2.90 13.97 20.65
C HIS A 174 3.80 13.59 19.45
N ALA A 175 3.21 13.19 18.31
CA ALA A 175 3.92 12.90 17.07
C ALA A 175 4.78 14.08 16.56
N ALA A 176 4.23 15.30 16.57
CA ALA A 176 4.98 16.50 16.19
C ALA A 176 6.19 16.76 17.12
N LYS A 177 6.04 16.48 18.43
CA LYS A 177 7.15 16.59 19.40
C LYS A 177 8.20 15.49 19.21
N LEU A 178 7.79 14.24 18.98
CA LEU A 178 8.69 13.13 18.62
C LEU A 178 9.54 13.50 17.41
N ILE A 179 8.91 13.94 16.32
CA ILE A 179 9.61 14.32 15.09
C ILE A 179 10.61 15.46 15.35
N ALA A 180 10.21 16.52 16.07
CA ALA A 180 11.12 17.64 16.39
C ALA A 180 12.28 17.26 17.35
N VAL A 181 12.10 16.24 18.20
CA VAL A 181 13.13 15.75 19.13
C VAL A 181 14.14 14.82 18.43
N LEU A 182 13.69 14.08 17.42
CA LEU A 182 14.47 13.17 16.58
C LEU A 182 15.17 13.88 15.42
N ALA A 183 14.54 14.91 14.85
CA ALA A 183 15.05 15.76 13.80
C ALA A 183 14.96 17.24 14.25
N PRO A 184 15.97 17.76 14.95
CA PRO A 184 15.96 19.14 15.46
C PRO A 184 16.09 20.21 14.36
N THR A 185 16.38 19.80 13.12
CA THR A 185 16.45 20.67 11.94
C THR A 185 15.19 20.54 11.09
N GLY A 186 14.61 21.69 10.72
CA GLY A 186 13.37 21.77 9.95
C GLY A 186 12.12 21.92 10.82
N THR A 187 10.96 21.94 10.17
CA THR A 187 9.65 22.14 10.82
C THR A 187 8.90 20.80 10.84
N PRO A 188 8.35 20.34 11.98
CA PRO A 188 7.54 19.12 12.02
C PRO A 188 6.27 19.26 11.15
N PRO A 189 5.72 18.17 10.61
CA PRO A 189 4.50 18.21 9.79
C PRO A 189 3.32 18.88 10.50
N ALA A 190 2.53 19.63 9.73
CA ALA A 190 1.31 20.26 10.22
C ALA A 190 0.30 19.20 10.72
N ARG A 191 -0.49 19.55 11.75
CA ARG A 191 -1.49 18.67 12.38
C ARG A 191 -2.35 17.90 11.38
N GLN A 192 -2.84 18.55 10.33
CA GLN A 192 -3.70 17.92 9.32
C GLN A 192 -3.01 16.78 8.57
N LEU A 193 -1.70 16.90 8.30
CA LEU A 193 -0.92 15.83 7.68
C LEU A 193 -0.72 14.66 8.65
N LEU A 194 -0.53 14.93 9.94
CA LEU A 194 -0.42 13.89 10.96
C LEU A 194 -1.77 13.14 11.14
N LEU A 195 -2.91 13.84 11.08
CA LEU A 195 -4.23 13.18 11.06
C LEU A 195 -4.38 12.25 9.84
N ALA A 196 -4.00 12.71 8.65
CA ALA A 196 -4.05 11.89 7.44
C ALA A 196 -3.13 10.65 7.50
N GLU A 197 -2.03 10.74 8.27
CA GLU A 197 -1.11 9.62 8.55
C GLU A 197 -1.55 8.73 9.74
N GLY A 198 -2.81 8.82 10.18
CA GLY A 198 -3.40 7.93 11.18
C GLY A 198 -3.01 8.21 12.64
N PHE A 199 -2.39 9.36 12.94
CA PHE A 199 -2.19 9.80 14.32
C PHE A 199 -3.48 10.37 14.91
N SER A 200 -3.73 10.14 16.20
CA SER A 200 -5.04 10.48 16.77
C SER A 200 -5.19 11.95 17.15
N ASP A 201 -6.44 12.43 17.14
CA ASP A 201 -6.78 13.71 17.75
C ASP A 201 -7.10 13.48 19.23
N ALA A 202 -6.15 13.83 20.12
CA ALA A 202 -6.32 13.68 21.56
C ALA A 202 -7.60 14.35 22.11
N ALA A 203 -8.10 15.41 21.47
CA ALA A 203 -9.33 16.09 21.88
C ALA A 203 -10.59 15.29 21.50
N ALA A 204 -10.54 14.51 20.42
CA ALA A 204 -11.63 13.63 19.99
C ALA A 204 -11.59 12.27 20.71
N ASP A 205 -10.39 11.72 20.96
CA ASP A 205 -10.22 10.47 21.71
C ASP A 205 -10.73 10.58 23.15
N LEU A 206 -10.48 11.70 23.84
CA LEU A 206 -11.01 11.95 25.19
C LEU A 206 -12.54 12.07 25.23
N ALA A 207 -13.19 12.47 24.13
CA ALA A 207 -14.64 12.50 24.00
C ALA A 207 -15.23 11.13 23.59
N SER A 208 -14.48 10.34 22.83
CA SER A 208 -14.84 8.98 22.39
C SER A 208 -14.49 7.89 23.41
N ALA A 209 -13.64 8.20 24.40
CA ALA A 209 -13.33 7.36 25.56
C ALA A 209 -14.59 7.15 26.41
N SER A 210 -15.38 6.15 26.00
CA SER A 210 -16.72 5.91 26.51
C SER A 210 -16.70 5.71 28.04
N THR A 211 -17.33 6.64 28.75
CA THR A 211 -17.56 6.58 30.20
C THR A 211 -18.67 5.57 30.53
N MET A 212 -18.57 4.34 30.01
CA MET A 212 -19.41 3.17 30.34
C MET A 212 -19.13 2.61 31.74
N LEU A 213 -18.94 3.50 32.72
CA LEU A 213 -18.83 3.18 34.14
C LEU A 213 -19.68 4.16 34.96
N LEU A 214 -20.95 4.33 34.56
CA LEU A 214 -22.09 4.52 35.46
C LEU A 214 -23.39 4.38 34.65
N PRO A 215 -24.25 3.36 34.89
CA PRO A 215 -25.58 3.34 34.32
C PRO A 215 -26.38 4.48 34.93
N LYS A 216 -26.69 5.52 34.16
CA LYS A 216 -27.55 6.61 34.62
C LYS A 216 -28.98 6.07 34.70
N VAL A 217 -29.38 5.63 35.90
CA VAL A 217 -30.73 5.15 36.20
C VAL A 217 -31.73 6.27 35.93
N THR A 218 -32.37 6.24 34.77
CA THR A 218 -33.58 7.00 34.48
C THR A 218 -34.78 6.26 35.06
N PRO A 219 -35.57 6.86 35.97
CA PRO A 219 -36.78 6.23 36.48
C PRO A 219 -37.78 6.07 35.33
N ALA A 220 -38.24 4.84 35.08
CA ALA A 220 -39.14 4.53 33.98
C ALA A 220 -40.57 5.01 34.26
N PRO A 221 -41.17 5.88 33.41
CA PRO A 221 -42.59 6.14 33.45
C PRO A 221 -43.35 5.00 32.76
N THR A 222 -44.09 4.21 33.55
CA THR A 222 -45.03 3.21 33.05
C THR A 222 -46.10 3.87 32.17
N LYS A 223 -46.22 3.46 30.91
CA LYS A 223 -47.34 3.85 30.04
C LYS A 223 -48.05 2.62 29.49
N ARG A 224 -49.34 2.50 29.82
CA ARG A 224 -50.21 1.39 29.42
C ARG A 224 -50.36 1.27 27.90
N GLN A 225 -50.41 0.04 27.42
CA GLN A 225 -50.90 -0.28 26.07
C GLN A 225 -52.39 0.07 25.94
N VAL A 226 -52.77 0.51 24.74
CA VAL A 226 -54.13 0.32 24.21
C VAL A 226 -54.01 0.02 22.72
N LEU A 227 -54.63 -1.08 22.30
CA LEU A 227 -54.68 -1.56 20.92
C LEU A 227 -55.95 -1.01 20.24
N PRO A 228 -55.96 -0.90 18.91
CA PRO A 228 -57.14 -1.35 18.18
C PRO A 228 -56.82 -2.29 17.01
N TYR A 229 -57.83 -3.07 16.63
CA TYR A 229 -57.82 -4.17 15.65
C TYR A 229 -58.75 -3.83 14.47
N VAL A 230 -58.64 -4.59 13.36
CA VAL A 230 -59.53 -4.56 12.15
C VAL A 230 -59.34 -3.30 11.27
N GLY A 231 -59.31 -3.29 9.92
CA GLY A 231 -59.40 -4.26 8.81
C GLY A 231 -59.64 -3.46 7.51
N GLY A 232 -59.57 -3.95 6.25
CA GLY A 232 -59.29 -5.26 5.63
C GLY A 232 -59.57 -5.18 4.09
N VAL A 233 -59.45 -6.28 3.33
CA VAL A 233 -59.82 -6.43 1.88
C VAL A 233 -58.88 -5.68 0.89
N VAL A 234 -58.15 -6.26 -0.09
CA VAL A 234 -58.31 -7.36 -1.09
C VAL A 234 -58.84 -6.90 -2.47
N VAL A 235 -57.98 -7.02 -3.49
CA VAL A 235 -58.24 -7.12 -4.96
C VAL A 235 -58.92 -5.94 -5.68
N ALA A 236 -58.16 -5.31 -6.59
CA ALA A 236 -58.68 -4.66 -7.80
C ALA A 236 -57.62 -4.61 -8.93
N VAL A 237 -57.99 -5.07 -10.13
CA VAL A 237 -57.36 -4.80 -11.45
C VAL A 237 -55.88 -5.25 -11.61
N LEU A 238 -55.59 -6.55 -11.70
CA LEU A 238 -55.55 -7.26 -12.99
C LEU A 238 -56.63 -6.82 -13.99
N LEU A 239 -56.25 -6.05 -15.03
CA LEU A 239 -56.80 -6.04 -16.41
C LEU A 239 -56.43 -4.73 -17.15
N VAL A 240 -55.30 -4.73 -17.87
CA VAL A 240 -55.27 -4.15 -19.23
C VAL A 240 -54.52 -5.13 -20.12
N VAL A 241 -55.26 -5.71 -21.06
CA VAL A 241 -54.78 -6.68 -22.04
C VAL A 241 -54.30 -5.94 -23.29
N ALA A 242 -53.19 -6.44 -23.86
CA ALA A 242 -52.71 -6.40 -25.24
C ALA A 242 -53.18 -5.34 -26.28
N LEU A 243 -52.25 -5.10 -27.24
CA LEU A 243 -52.48 -4.92 -28.68
C LEU A 243 -52.70 -3.50 -29.25
N ILE A 244 -51.63 -2.91 -29.81
CA ILE A 244 -51.52 -2.27 -31.16
C ILE A 244 -50.01 -2.39 -31.53
N ILE A 245 -49.50 -3.17 -32.48
CA ILE A 245 -49.60 -3.22 -33.96
C ILE A 245 -48.86 -2.07 -34.71
N SER A 246 -47.69 -2.42 -35.27
CA SER A 246 -47.03 -1.98 -36.53
C SER A 246 -46.96 -0.49 -36.95
N LEU A 247 -45.76 -0.02 -37.35
CA LEU A 247 -45.34 0.19 -38.77
C LEU A 247 -43.95 0.86 -38.88
N SER A 248 -43.21 0.57 -39.95
CA SER A 248 -41.88 1.14 -40.30
C SER A 248 -41.98 2.51 -41.02
N PRO A 249 -40.90 3.30 -41.14
CA PRO A 249 -39.80 3.09 -42.10
C PRO A 249 -38.40 3.20 -41.45
N GLY A 250 -37.26 2.97 -42.10
CA GLY A 250 -37.02 2.72 -43.53
C GLY A 250 -36.23 3.84 -44.21
N ASP A 251 -35.03 4.16 -43.71
CA ASP A 251 -34.12 5.14 -44.32
C ASP A 251 -32.84 4.48 -44.84
N THR A 252 -32.62 4.61 -46.15
CA THR A 252 -31.35 4.38 -46.82
C THR A 252 -30.37 5.51 -46.49
N ALA A 253 -29.21 5.16 -45.93
CA ALA A 253 -28.09 6.09 -45.77
C ALA A 253 -26.98 5.75 -46.78
N ASP A 254 -26.45 6.78 -47.45
CA ASP A 254 -25.50 6.66 -48.55
C ASP A 254 -24.16 6.01 -48.15
N SER A 255 -23.63 5.17 -49.06
CA SER A 255 -22.26 4.66 -48.97
C SER A 255 -21.25 5.74 -49.33
N SER A 256 -20.90 6.58 -48.34
CA SER A 256 -19.75 7.48 -48.43
C SER A 256 -18.50 6.81 -47.84
N THR A 257 -17.66 6.26 -48.71
CA THR A 257 -16.40 5.58 -48.34
C THR A 257 -15.38 6.60 -47.82
N SER A 258 -15.40 6.84 -46.51
CA SER A 258 -14.39 7.66 -45.81
C SER A 258 -13.31 6.77 -45.22
N THR A 259 -12.06 7.00 -45.59
CA THR A 259 -10.89 6.24 -45.11
C THR A 259 -10.55 6.65 -43.67
N THR A 260 -11.20 6.03 -42.69
CA THR A 260 -11.00 6.36 -41.27
C THR A 260 -9.77 5.65 -40.71
N THR A 261 -8.77 6.42 -40.26
CA THR A 261 -7.71 5.94 -39.35
C THR A 261 -8.37 5.26 -38.14
N PRO A 262 -7.92 4.07 -37.67
CA PRO A 262 -8.61 3.33 -36.62
C PRO A 262 -8.68 4.15 -35.32
N GLN A 263 -9.87 4.67 -35.04
CA GLN A 263 -10.17 5.36 -33.80
C GLN A 263 -10.46 4.28 -32.73
N PRO A 264 -9.86 4.37 -31.53
CA PRO A 264 -10.02 3.33 -30.51
C PRO A 264 -11.50 3.17 -30.13
N THR A 265 -12.07 2.01 -30.47
CA THR A 265 -13.47 1.71 -30.24
C THR A 265 -13.75 1.59 -28.74
N THR A 266 -14.73 2.35 -28.27
CA THR A 266 -15.19 2.30 -26.87
C THR A 266 -15.60 0.88 -26.49
N VAL A 267 -15.02 0.35 -25.42
CA VAL A 267 -15.37 -0.96 -24.87
C VAL A 267 -16.51 -0.78 -23.88
N VAL A 268 -17.57 -1.58 -24.00
CA VAL A 268 -18.71 -1.55 -23.07
C VAL A 268 -18.66 -2.76 -22.15
N VAL A 269 -18.66 -2.54 -20.84
CA VAL A 269 -18.75 -3.60 -19.81
C VAL A 269 -19.86 -3.21 -18.83
N ASP A 270 -20.84 -4.09 -18.63
CA ASP A 270 -22.02 -3.86 -17.77
C ASP A 270 -22.72 -2.51 -18.02
N GLY A 271 -22.81 -2.09 -19.28
CA GLY A 271 -23.41 -0.81 -19.68
C GLY A 271 -22.52 0.43 -19.45
N ARG A 272 -21.32 0.27 -18.87
CA ARG A 272 -20.34 1.35 -18.71
C ARG A 272 -19.38 1.41 -19.90
N ASN A 273 -19.18 2.63 -20.41
CA ASN A 273 -18.27 2.93 -21.51
C ASN A 273 -16.84 3.14 -21.00
N PHE A 274 -15.87 2.44 -21.60
CA PHE A 274 -14.45 2.59 -21.37
C PHE A 274 -13.76 3.02 -22.67
N THR A 275 -13.27 4.24 -22.69
CA THR A 275 -12.53 4.82 -23.82
C THR A 275 -11.09 4.32 -23.77
N PRO A 276 -10.57 3.61 -24.79
CA PRO A 276 -9.19 3.15 -24.77
C PRO A 276 -8.21 4.33 -24.90
N ARG A 277 -7.15 4.32 -24.10
CA ARG A 277 -6.14 5.40 -23.99
C ARG A 277 -4.71 4.94 -24.34
N GLY A 278 -4.57 3.75 -24.92
CA GLY A 278 -3.29 3.16 -25.31
C GLY A 278 -3.07 1.76 -24.72
N ALA A 279 -2.22 0.98 -25.38
CA ALA A 279 -1.80 -0.34 -24.96
C ALA A 279 -0.31 -0.58 -25.26
N ASP A 280 0.25 -1.61 -24.66
CA ASP A 280 1.65 -2.01 -24.74
C ASP A 280 1.81 -3.54 -24.61
N ARG A 281 2.93 -4.06 -25.12
CA ARG A 281 3.32 -5.46 -24.97
C ARG A 281 4.84 -5.57 -24.91
N THR A 282 5.32 -6.29 -23.91
CA THR A 282 6.74 -6.55 -23.66
C THR A 282 6.90 -7.94 -23.08
N ASP A 283 8.08 -8.53 -23.23
CA ASP A 283 8.43 -9.81 -22.60
C ASP A 283 9.36 -9.58 -21.37
N ASP A 284 9.83 -8.34 -21.13
CA ASP A 284 10.51 -7.94 -19.88
C ASP A 284 9.48 -7.58 -18.79
N CYS A 285 8.86 -8.59 -18.19
CA CYS A 285 7.85 -8.34 -17.15
C CYS A 285 8.44 -7.71 -15.87
N ALA A 286 9.73 -7.93 -15.57
CA ALA A 286 10.35 -7.48 -14.33
C ALA A 286 10.79 -6.00 -14.38
N GLY A 287 11.27 -5.53 -15.54
CA GLY A 287 11.62 -4.11 -15.75
C GLY A 287 10.41 -3.17 -15.61
N HIS A 288 9.21 -3.67 -15.91
CA HIS A 288 7.95 -2.92 -15.82
C HIS A 288 7.13 -3.22 -14.54
N ALA A 289 7.78 -3.74 -13.50
CA ALA A 289 7.18 -4.05 -12.21
C ALA A 289 7.82 -3.27 -11.05
N PHE A 290 7.15 -3.22 -9.91
CA PHE A 290 7.67 -2.65 -8.67
C PHE A 290 7.31 -3.50 -7.44
N GLY A 291 7.98 -3.22 -6.33
CA GLY A 291 7.79 -3.94 -5.06
C GLY A 291 8.13 -5.43 -5.12
N ASP A 292 7.39 -6.23 -4.38
CA ASP A 292 7.54 -7.69 -4.30
C ASP A 292 7.12 -8.40 -5.59
N VAL A 293 6.18 -7.83 -6.34
CA VAL A 293 5.82 -8.31 -7.70
C VAL A 293 7.05 -8.29 -8.62
N ARG A 294 7.86 -7.21 -8.61
CA ARG A 294 9.16 -7.19 -9.31
C ARG A 294 10.09 -8.26 -8.75
N GLY A 295 10.24 -8.32 -7.43
CA GLY A 295 11.13 -9.28 -6.76
C GLY A 295 10.84 -10.74 -7.13
N TRP A 296 9.57 -11.11 -7.32
CA TRP A 296 9.17 -12.44 -7.79
C TRP A 296 9.44 -12.61 -9.29
N LEU A 297 9.11 -11.62 -10.13
CA LEU A 297 9.32 -11.66 -11.58
C LEU A 297 10.79 -11.69 -11.98
N SER A 298 11.71 -11.13 -11.17
CA SER A 298 13.15 -11.28 -11.36
C SER A 298 13.68 -12.71 -11.12
N GLN A 299 12.87 -13.59 -10.54
CA GLN A 299 13.25 -14.97 -10.17
C GLN A 299 12.47 -16.05 -10.93
N HIS A 300 11.40 -15.66 -11.63
CA HIS A 300 10.47 -16.58 -12.27
C HIS A 300 10.20 -16.14 -13.71
N VAL A 301 10.20 -17.11 -14.64
CA VAL A 301 9.93 -16.84 -16.05
C VAL A 301 8.53 -16.25 -16.21
N CYS A 302 8.47 -15.08 -16.82
CA CYS A 302 7.25 -14.51 -17.38
C CYS A 302 7.41 -14.51 -18.90
N MET A 303 6.44 -15.07 -19.62
CA MET A 303 6.52 -15.22 -21.08
C MET A 303 6.08 -13.95 -21.80
N GLN A 304 5.22 -13.15 -21.16
CA GLN A 304 4.67 -11.91 -21.73
C GLN A 304 3.98 -11.07 -20.68
N LEU A 305 4.14 -9.75 -20.79
CA LEU A 305 3.31 -8.73 -20.15
C LEU A 305 2.56 -7.94 -21.24
N ARG A 306 1.24 -7.85 -21.11
CA ARG A 306 0.37 -6.96 -21.90
C ARG A 306 -0.23 -5.92 -20.98
N ARG A 307 -0.25 -4.66 -21.42
CA ARG A 307 -0.80 -3.54 -20.65
C ARG A 307 -1.77 -2.75 -21.51
N ALA A 308 -2.88 -2.32 -20.93
CA ALA A 308 -3.82 -1.40 -21.55
C ALA A 308 -4.30 -0.38 -20.52
N GLN A 309 -4.55 0.85 -20.98
CA GLN A 309 -5.14 1.92 -20.18
C GLN A 309 -6.43 2.43 -20.81
N TYR A 310 -7.39 2.79 -19.95
CA TYR A 310 -8.72 3.26 -20.33
C TYR A 310 -9.14 4.45 -19.47
N GLU A 311 -10.07 5.25 -19.97
CA GLU A 311 -10.80 6.27 -19.22
C GLU A 311 -12.30 5.96 -19.21
N THR A 312 -12.94 6.21 -18.08
CA THR A 312 -14.39 6.05 -17.90
C THR A 312 -14.93 7.16 -17.00
N THR A 313 -16.26 7.26 -16.91
CA THR A 313 -16.95 8.20 -16.01
C THR A 313 -17.89 7.43 -15.09
N VAL A 314 -17.89 7.80 -13.81
CA VAL A 314 -18.83 7.32 -12.78
C VAL A 314 -19.42 8.55 -12.10
N ASP A 315 -20.74 8.70 -12.13
CA ASP A 315 -21.46 9.80 -11.46
C ASP A 315 -20.89 11.20 -11.74
N GLY A 316 -20.49 11.43 -12.99
CA GLY A 316 -19.87 12.68 -13.47
C GLY A 316 -18.37 12.81 -13.18
N ARG A 317 -17.79 11.95 -12.33
CA ARG A 317 -16.34 11.92 -12.03
C ARG A 317 -15.60 11.02 -13.02
N ARG A 318 -14.47 11.50 -13.55
CA ARG A 318 -13.63 10.75 -14.49
C ARG A 318 -12.67 9.83 -13.73
N ALA A 319 -12.50 8.61 -14.20
CA ALA A 319 -11.61 7.60 -13.64
C ALA A 319 -10.67 7.04 -14.70
N GLY A 320 -9.40 6.89 -14.34
CA GLY A 320 -8.38 6.18 -15.11
C GLY A 320 -8.30 4.73 -14.68
N VAL A 321 -8.13 3.84 -15.65
CA VAL A 321 -8.04 2.38 -15.44
C VAL A 321 -6.76 1.88 -16.10
N ALA A 322 -5.96 1.09 -15.39
CA ALA A 322 -4.83 0.36 -15.93
C ALA A 322 -5.06 -1.15 -15.76
N VAL A 323 -4.86 -1.91 -16.83
CA VAL A 323 -4.98 -3.37 -16.86
C VAL A 323 -3.64 -3.95 -17.30
N ALA A 324 -3.05 -4.78 -16.46
CA ALA A 324 -1.87 -5.58 -16.78
C ALA A 324 -2.25 -7.07 -16.79
N GLU A 325 -1.88 -7.79 -17.85
CA GLU A 325 -2.02 -9.24 -17.96
C GLU A 325 -0.65 -9.87 -18.19
N LEU A 326 -0.25 -10.75 -17.27
CA LEU A 326 0.96 -11.53 -17.34
C LEU A 326 0.64 -12.95 -17.80
N SER A 327 1.37 -13.46 -18.77
CA SER A 327 1.34 -14.87 -19.18
C SER A 327 2.55 -15.59 -18.60
N LEU A 328 2.28 -16.58 -17.75
CA LEU A 328 3.28 -17.39 -17.06
C LEU A 328 3.32 -18.82 -17.63
N PRO A 329 4.33 -19.63 -17.33
CA PRO A 329 4.46 -20.98 -17.90
C PRO A 329 3.30 -21.93 -17.54
N ASP A 330 2.72 -21.77 -16.35
CA ASP A 330 1.69 -22.66 -15.81
C ASP A 330 0.79 -21.96 -14.76
N ALA A 331 -0.27 -22.65 -14.34
CA ALA A 331 -1.24 -22.15 -13.37
C ALA A 331 -0.72 -22.11 -11.92
N THR A 332 0.32 -22.90 -11.58
CA THR A 332 0.94 -22.88 -10.25
C THR A 332 1.70 -21.57 -10.07
N ARG A 333 2.49 -21.17 -11.07
CA ARG A 333 3.16 -19.86 -11.10
C ARG A 333 2.19 -18.69 -11.09
N ALA A 334 1.04 -18.84 -11.76
CA ALA A 334 -0.03 -17.84 -11.68
C ALA A 334 -0.67 -17.73 -10.29
N ALA A 335 -0.86 -18.84 -9.59
CA ALA A 335 -1.34 -18.83 -8.20
C ALA A 335 -0.32 -18.21 -7.23
N GLU A 336 0.98 -18.50 -7.40
CA GLU A 336 2.06 -17.89 -6.60
C GLU A 336 2.12 -16.37 -6.77
N LEU A 337 2.15 -15.88 -8.01
CA LEU A 337 2.17 -14.44 -8.27
C LEU A 337 0.86 -13.75 -7.84
N HIS A 338 -0.29 -14.40 -8.00
CA HIS A 338 -1.58 -13.89 -7.50
C HIS A 338 -1.55 -13.70 -5.98
N ALA A 339 -1.04 -14.68 -5.24
CA ALA A 339 -0.92 -14.59 -3.79
C ALA A 339 -0.03 -13.40 -3.35
N ILE A 340 1.06 -13.14 -4.08
CA ILE A 340 1.95 -12.00 -3.81
C ILE A 340 1.29 -10.67 -4.16
N ALA A 341 0.77 -10.53 -5.38
CA ALA A 341 0.16 -9.29 -5.86
C ALA A 341 -1.15 -8.92 -5.15
N SER A 342 -1.82 -9.89 -4.51
CA SER A 342 -3.03 -9.64 -3.70
C SER A 342 -2.73 -9.08 -2.30
N VAL A 343 -1.46 -9.00 -1.87
CA VAL A 343 -1.10 -8.43 -0.56
C VAL A 343 -0.99 -6.91 -0.68
N ALA A 344 -1.75 -6.19 0.16
CA ALA A 344 -1.70 -4.73 0.23
C ALA A 344 -0.27 -4.22 0.49
N GLY A 345 0.24 -3.36 -0.39
CA GLY A 345 1.60 -2.80 -0.34
C GLY A 345 2.69 -3.66 -1.01
N ALA A 346 2.38 -4.85 -1.54
CA ALA A 346 3.34 -5.72 -2.25
C ALA A 346 3.80 -5.18 -3.63
N GLY A 347 3.27 -4.04 -4.07
CA GLY A 347 3.56 -3.46 -5.38
C GLY A 347 2.75 -4.11 -6.51
N GLY A 348 3.19 -3.91 -7.75
CA GLY A 348 2.42 -4.29 -8.93
C GLY A 348 3.18 -4.09 -10.23
N ILE A 349 2.43 -3.84 -11.29
CA ILE A 349 2.96 -3.49 -12.61
C ILE A 349 2.82 -1.98 -12.81
N THR A 350 3.88 -1.34 -13.27
CA THR A 350 3.94 0.10 -13.55
C THR A 350 2.97 0.45 -14.68
N PRO A 351 1.99 1.34 -14.45
CA PRO A 351 1.07 1.77 -15.50
C PRO A 351 1.75 2.65 -16.55
N LEU A 352 1.24 2.60 -17.79
CA LEU A 352 1.86 3.28 -18.94
C LEU A 352 1.92 4.81 -18.77
N VAL A 353 1.03 5.41 -17.97
CA VAL A 353 1.08 6.82 -17.57
C VAL A 353 2.42 7.21 -16.94
N GLU A 354 2.94 6.39 -16.03
CA GLU A 354 4.19 6.62 -15.31
C GLU A 354 5.43 6.41 -16.20
N GLU A 355 5.26 5.68 -17.32
CA GLU A 355 6.26 5.50 -18.37
C GLU A 355 6.14 6.55 -19.50
N GLY A 356 5.56 7.71 -19.18
CA GLY A 356 5.46 8.84 -20.11
C GLY A 356 4.37 8.71 -21.18
N ARG A 357 3.52 7.68 -21.12
CA ARG A 357 2.38 7.49 -22.03
C ARG A 357 1.06 7.97 -21.43
N ALA A 358 1.11 9.05 -20.65
CA ALA A 358 -0.06 9.78 -20.19
C ALA A 358 -0.89 10.33 -21.38
N TRP A 359 -2.17 10.57 -21.16
CA TRP A 359 -3.05 11.23 -22.15
C TRP A 359 -3.54 12.60 -21.64
N PRO A 360 -3.90 13.53 -22.55
CA PRO A 360 -4.39 14.85 -22.15
C PRO A 360 -5.59 14.75 -21.20
N GLY A 361 -5.45 15.35 -20.02
CA GLY A 361 -6.47 15.32 -18.98
C GLY A 361 -6.69 13.96 -18.31
N GLY A 362 -5.80 12.99 -18.47
CA GLY A 362 -5.77 11.74 -17.68
C GLY A 362 -5.20 11.92 -16.27
N PRO A 363 -5.13 10.86 -15.45
CA PRO A 363 -4.47 10.90 -14.15
C PRO A 363 -2.95 11.11 -14.34
N SER A 364 -2.29 11.68 -13.33
CA SER A 364 -0.83 11.89 -13.33
C SER A 364 -0.03 10.72 -12.74
N THR A 365 -0.68 9.85 -11.96
CA THR A 365 -0.12 8.68 -11.28
C THR A 365 -1.23 7.66 -11.00
N PHE A 366 -0.89 6.39 -10.77
CA PHE A 366 -1.78 5.37 -10.22
C PHE A 366 -1.50 5.04 -8.74
N ASP A 367 -0.70 5.87 -8.05
CA ASP A 367 -0.50 5.83 -6.61
C ASP A 367 -1.84 5.76 -5.85
N ARG A 368 -1.90 4.89 -4.83
CA ARG A 368 -3.11 4.66 -4.00
C ARG A 368 -4.36 4.26 -4.80
N SER A 369 -4.18 3.63 -5.98
CA SER A 369 -5.28 3.02 -6.73
C SER A 369 -6.03 1.94 -5.93
N ALA A 370 -7.32 1.80 -6.21
CA ALA A 370 -8.00 0.54 -5.90
C ALA A 370 -7.45 -0.54 -6.83
N ILE A 371 -7.22 -1.74 -6.31
CA ILE A 371 -6.58 -2.85 -7.04
C ILE A 371 -7.41 -4.11 -6.93
N THR A 372 -7.58 -4.82 -8.03
CA THR A 372 -8.06 -6.21 -8.05
C THR A 372 -7.06 -7.09 -8.81
N VAL A 373 -6.74 -8.25 -8.23
CA VAL A 373 -5.88 -9.26 -8.86
C VAL A 373 -6.67 -10.54 -9.06
N SER A 374 -6.59 -11.10 -10.27
CA SER A 374 -7.34 -12.29 -10.69
C SER A 374 -6.46 -13.23 -11.51
N THR A 375 -6.86 -14.51 -11.62
CA THR A 375 -6.16 -15.52 -12.41
C THR A 375 -7.08 -16.23 -13.39
N LYS A 376 -6.51 -16.70 -14.50
CA LYS A 376 -7.19 -17.55 -15.47
C LYS A 376 -6.19 -18.54 -16.08
N GLY A 377 -6.14 -19.76 -15.54
CA GLY A 377 -5.11 -20.72 -15.91
C GLY A 377 -3.73 -20.17 -15.60
N ALA A 378 -2.85 -20.11 -16.60
CA ALA A 378 -1.49 -19.59 -16.48
C ALA A 378 -1.38 -18.04 -16.61
N GLN A 379 -2.52 -17.32 -16.61
CA GLN A 379 -2.53 -15.86 -16.68
C GLN A 379 -2.85 -15.23 -15.32
N VAL A 380 -2.14 -14.15 -14.98
CA VAL A 380 -2.43 -13.26 -13.85
C VAL A 380 -2.83 -11.90 -14.41
N ARG A 381 -3.93 -11.33 -13.92
CA ARG A 381 -4.40 -10.01 -14.30
C ARG A 381 -4.46 -9.10 -13.08
N ILE A 382 -3.78 -7.96 -13.15
CA ILE A 382 -3.77 -6.90 -12.15
C ILE A 382 -4.49 -5.69 -12.77
N THR A 383 -5.58 -5.26 -12.16
CA THR A 383 -6.39 -4.11 -12.59
C THR A 383 -6.33 -3.05 -11.51
N GLN A 384 -5.91 -1.84 -11.88
CA GLN A 384 -5.78 -0.67 -11.02
C GLN A 384 -6.72 0.44 -11.49
N VAL A 385 -7.38 1.14 -10.56
CA VAL A 385 -8.28 2.26 -10.89
C VAL A 385 -8.02 3.45 -9.96
N VAL A 386 -7.99 4.65 -10.54
CA VAL A 386 -7.88 5.94 -9.84
C VAL A 386 -8.94 6.92 -10.34
N TRP A 387 -9.33 7.87 -9.50
CA TRP A 387 -9.98 9.09 -9.96
C TRP A 387 -8.97 9.96 -10.72
N VAL A 388 -9.39 10.59 -11.81
CA VAL A 388 -8.53 11.53 -12.57
C VAL A 388 -8.23 12.80 -11.77
N GLU A 389 -9.16 13.20 -10.91
CA GLU A 389 -9.10 14.42 -10.10
C GLU A 389 -9.50 14.12 -8.64
N GLY A 390 -8.82 14.77 -7.71
CA GLY A 390 -9.04 14.64 -6.26
C GLY A 390 -8.13 13.60 -5.59
N ASP A 391 -8.28 13.50 -4.26
CA ASP A 391 -7.54 12.55 -3.44
C ASP A 391 -7.95 11.10 -3.77
N GLN A 392 -6.96 10.21 -3.78
CA GLN A 392 -7.18 8.78 -4.01
C GLN A 392 -7.37 8.06 -2.67
N ASP A 393 -8.45 7.30 -2.56
CA ASP A 393 -8.67 6.34 -1.47
C ASP A 393 -8.82 4.93 -2.06
N PRO A 394 -7.86 4.00 -1.84
CA PRO A 394 -7.97 2.63 -2.35
C PRO A 394 -9.10 1.84 -1.68
N ALA A 395 -9.68 2.35 -0.58
CA ALA A 395 -10.86 1.79 0.08
C ALA A 395 -12.19 2.40 -0.39
N ASP A 396 -12.19 3.33 -1.36
CA ASP A 396 -13.42 3.88 -1.95
C ASP A 396 -14.25 2.74 -2.58
N PRO A 397 -15.47 2.45 -2.08
CA PRO A 397 -16.29 1.34 -2.58
C PRO A 397 -16.69 1.53 -4.05
N THR A 398 -16.69 2.77 -4.54
CA THR A 398 -16.94 3.11 -5.96
C THR A 398 -15.78 2.67 -6.84
N LEU A 399 -14.54 2.91 -6.39
CA LEU A 399 -13.34 2.46 -7.09
C LEU A 399 -13.21 0.93 -7.02
N ALA A 400 -13.52 0.32 -5.87
CA ALA A 400 -13.54 -1.14 -5.71
C ALA A 400 -14.51 -1.82 -6.70
N GLY A 401 -15.76 -1.35 -6.79
CA GLY A 401 -16.72 -1.85 -7.77
C GLY A 401 -16.29 -1.58 -9.22
N LEU A 402 -15.59 -0.47 -9.49
CA LEU A 402 -15.05 -0.18 -10.82
C LEU A 402 -13.87 -1.10 -11.17
N THR A 403 -12.99 -1.48 -10.22
CA THR A 403 -11.95 -2.50 -10.46
C THR A 403 -12.55 -3.85 -10.83
N GLU A 404 -13.58 -4.33 -10.13
CA GLU A 404 -14.26 -5.60 -10.44
C GLU A 404 -14.89 -5.59 -11.85
N GLN A 405 -15.47 -4.45 -12.26
CA GLN A 405 -15.94 -4.26 -13.63
C GLN A 405 -14.78 -4.30 -14.64
N ALA A 406 -13.72 -3.54 -14.37
CA ALA A 406 -12.57 -3.37 -15.25
C ALA A 406 -11.72 -4.64 -15.45
N VAL A 407 -11.80 -5.65 -14.56
CA VAL A 407 -11.16 -6.96 -14.76
C VAL A 407 -11.57 -7.63 -16.08
N ARG A 408 -12.70 -7.27 -16.68
CA ARG A 408 -13.16 -7.79 -17.99
C ARG A 408 -12.65 -7.02 -19.21
N LEU A 409 -11.97 -5.88 -19.05
CA LEU A 409 -11.43 -5.10 -20.17
C LEU A 409 -10.27 -5.82 -20.87
N PRO A 410 -10.11 -5.72 -22.19
CA PRO A 410 -8.94 -6.29 -22.88
C PRO A 410 -7.61 -5.72 -22.34
N ALA A 411 -6.58 -6.56 -22.20
CA ALA A 411 -5.21 -6.10 -21.90
C ALA A 411 -4.45 -5.65 -23.17
N SER A 412 -5.13 -5.62 -24.31
CA SER A 412 -4.62 -5.21 -25.62
C SER A 412 -5.74 -4.54 -26.42
N GLN A 413 -5.42 -3.46 -27.13
CA GLN A 413 -6.33 -2.84 -28.10
C GLN A 413 -6.09 -3.46 -29.49
N GLN A 414 -7.16 -3.59 -30.29
CA GLN A 414 -7.10 -4.07 -31.68
C GLN A 414 -6.80 -2.92 -32.64
#